data_AF-A0A2V8F1R3-F1
#
_entry.id   AF-A0A2V8F1R3-F1
#
_cell.length_a   1.000
_cell.length_b   1.000
_cell.length_c   1.000
_cell.angle_alpha   90.00
_cell.angle_beta   90.00
_cell.angle_gamma   90.00
#
_symmetry.space_group_name_H-M   'P 1'
#
loop_
_entity.id
_entity.type
_entity.pdbx_description
1 polymer ?
#
loop_
_entity_poly.entity_id
_entity_poly.type
_entity_poly.pdbx_seq_one_letter_code
_entity_poly.pdbx_strand_id
1 'polypeptide(L)'
;MKPEDAEEYTQALGQVVAGGWRQIALGQRLGVPKALKLSVEDWVKQRLGGYVKYSVAERQEAVKALAADGLGERKIRGVLGIDRKTVRKDLGRSGPKGTSQNKLAKGPNVAIGPKGTSETAPLDVLTGLAATDALRKEAAGHVTRQQRIERREDTAARLRRQVELPDAKFRVLYADPPWRYNDKADAGSVQSGGAEQHYPSMSLDELCALPVAAICEPNAVLFLWTTSPLLEDAFKVVNAWGFSYKASFVWDKHAHNMGHYKSVRHEFLLVCVRGSCQPDVRRMFDSVQKAGRTEHTEKPSVFRIIIDTLYPHGKRVELFARETVDGWTAWGNEVHGDANR
;
A
#
# COMPACT_ATOMS: atom_id res chain seq x y z
N MET A 1 -5.62 -22.98 18.71
CA MET A 1 -6.49 -21.80 18.92
C MET A 1 -7.76 -22.28 19.60
N LYS A 2 -8.19 -21.62 20.69
CA LYS A 2 -9.47 -21.94 21.33
C LYS A 2 -10.62 -21.31 20.52
N PRO A 3 -11.86 -21.83 20.61
CA PRO A 3 -12.99 -21.27 19.86
C PRO A 3 -13.26 -19.79 20.18
N GLU A 4 -13.09 -19.38 21.44
CA GLU A 4 -13.24 -17.99 21.89
C GLU A 4 -12.22 -17.06 21.21
N ASP A 5 -10.94 -17.43 21.20
CA ASP A 5 -9.88 -16.70 20.48
C ASP A 5 -10.17 -16.62 18.96
N ALA A 6 -10.77 -17.67 18.39
CA ALA A 6 -11.10 -17.73 16.97
C ALA A 6 -12.28 -16.80 16.63
N GLU A 7 -13.25 -16.67 17.53
CA GLU A 7 -14.39 -15.77 17.39
C GLU A 7 -13.93 -14.31 17.55
N GLU A 8 -13.09 -14.02 18.55
CA GLU A 8 -12.49 -12.69 18.74
C GLU A 8 -11.64 -12.27 17.53
N TYR A 9 -10.79 -13.17 17.03
CA TYR A 9 -10.01 -12.96 15.81
C TYR A 9 -10.92 -12.72 14.59
N THR A 10 -12.02 -13.45 14.48
CA THR A 10 -12.98 -13.32 13.37
C THR A 10 -13.74 -11.99 13.43
N GLN A 11 -14.19 -11.57 14.62
CA GLN A 11 -14.85 -10.29 14.84
C GLN A 11 -13.91 -9.12 14.55
N ALA A 12 -12.62 -9.25 14.90
CA ALA A 12 -11.60 -8.26 14.57
C ALA A 12 -11.34 -8.15 13.06
N LEU A 13 -11.45 -9.27 12.32
CA LEU A 13 -11.25 -9.27 10.86
C LEU A 13 -12.46 -8.75 10.07
N GLY A 14 -13.69 -8.99 10.52
CA GLY A 14 -14.90 -8.50 9.84
C GLY A 14 -15.04 -6.96 9.81
N GLN A 15 -14.21 -6.25 10.58
CA GLN A 15 -14.14 -4.79 10.62
C GLN A 15 -13.10 -4.17 9.66
N VAL A 16 -12.32 -5.02 8.98
CA VAL A 16 -11.42 -4.63 7.89
C VAL A 16 -12.05 -5.14 6.58
N VAL A 17 -12.03 -4.32 5.53
CA VAL A 17 -12.60 -4.56 4.18
C VAL A 17 -12.79 -6.05 3.84
N ALA A 18 -13.98 -6.39 3.34
CA ALA A 18 -14.42 -7.75 2.98
C ALA A 18 -13.28 -8.70 2.59
N GLY A 19 -13.22 -9.85 3.26
CA GLY A 19 -12.32 -10.99 3.07
C GLY A 19 -11.18 -10.87 2.04
N GLY A 20 -10.16 -10.05 2.32
CA GLY A 20 -8.95 -10.02 1.51
C GLY A 20 -8.19 -11.34 1.58
N TRP A 21 -7.70 -11.86 0.44
CA TRP A 21 -7.09 -13.19 0.37
C TRP A 21 -5.94 -13.41 1.37
N ARG A 22 -5.19 -12.37 1.71
CA ARG A 22 -4.11 -12.44 2.73
C ARG A 22 -4.67 -12.69 4.14
N GLN A 23 -5.79 -12.08 4.49
CA GLN A 23 -6.47 -12.29 5.76
C GLN A 23 -7.05 -13.70 5.85
N ILE A 24 -7.68 -14.16 4.77
CA ILE A 24 -8.24 -15.51 4.70
C ILE A 24 -7.13 -16.56 4.79
N ALA A 25 -6.00 -16.34 4.09
CA ALA A 25 -4.83 -17.23 4.16
C ALA A 25 -4.25 -17.30 5.58
N LEU A 26 -4.12 -16.16 6.26
CA LEU A 26 -3.63 -16.10 7.63
C LEU A 26 -4.58 -16.81 8.59
N GLY A 27 -5.88 -16.51 8.55
CA GLY A 27 -6.87 -17.19 9.40
C GLY A 27 -6.94 -18.70 9.15
N GLN A 28 -6.83 -19.12 7.89
CA GLN A 28 -6.72 -20.54 7.55
C GLN A 28 -5.45 -21.18 8.11
N ARG A 29 -4.30 -20.49 8.08
CA ARG A 29 -3.02 -20.98 8.65
C ARG A 29 -3.10 -21.10 10.17
N LEU A 30 -3.77 -20.15 10.84
CA LEU A 30 -4.00 -20.15 12.29
C LEU A 30 -5.07 -21.16 12.73
N GLY A 31 -5.80 -21.75 11.78
CA GLY A 31 -6.81 -22.76 12.06
C GLY A 31 -8.15 -22.18 12.54
N VAL A 32 -8.39 -20.89 12.30
CA VAL A 32 -9.60 -20.17 12.74
C VAL A 32 -10.89 -20.85 12.26
N PRO A 33 -11.06 -21.19 10.97
CA PRO A 33 -12.30 -21.83 10.51
C PRO A 33 -12.52 -23.20 11.18
N LYS A 34 -11.43 -23.94 11.39
CA LYS A 34 -11.46 -25.26 12.04
C LYS A 34 -11.89 -25.13 13.51
N ALA A 35 -11.39 -24.13 14.22
CA ALA A 35 -11.77 -23.86 15.61
C ALA A 35 -13.26 -23.47 15.73
N LEU A 36 -13.80 -22.76 14.73
CA LEU A 36 -15.22 -22.39 14.65
C LEU A 36 -16.12 -23.49 14.05
N LYS A 37 -15.56 -24.66 13.71
CA LYS A 37 -16.27 -25.76 13.05
C LYS A 37 -16.93 -25.36 11.71
N LEU A 38 -16.32 -24.40 11.01
CA LEU A 38 -16.76 -23.93 9.70
C LEU A 38 -15.79 -24.39 8.61
N SER A 39 -16.31 -24.56 7.39
CA SER A 39 -15.43 -24.56 6.21
C SER A 39 -14.84 -23.17 6.01
N VAL A 40 -13.71 -23.07 5.31
CA VAL A 40 -13.13 -21.74 4.98
C VAL A 40 -14.13 -20.91 4.19
N GLU A 41 -14.88 -21.54 3.30
CA GLU A 41 -15.89 -20.87 2.48
C GLU A 41 -17.06 -20.34 3.32
N ASP A 42 -17.57 -21.15 4.24
CA ASP A 42 -18.64 -20.72 5.14
C ASP A 42 -18.18 -19.63 6.09
N TRP A 43 -16.95 -19.75 6.61
CA TRP A 43 -16.36 -18.71 7.45
C TRP A 43 -16.24 -17.39 6.70
N VAL A 44 -15.72 -17.40 5.46
CA VAL A 44 -15.59 -16.18 4.66
C VAL A 44 -16.95 -15.56 4.34
N LYS A 45 -17.93 -16.36 3.91
CA LYS A 45 -19.27 -15.86 3.56
C LYS A 45 -20.05 -15.36 4.77
N GLN A 46 -20.02 -16.10 5.88
CA GLN A 46 -20.86 -15.82 7.05
C GLN A 46 -20.24 -14.83 8.03
N ARG A 47 -18.92 -14.64 8.01
CA ARG A 47 -18.20 -13.84 8.99
C ARG A 47 -17.35 -12.73 8.41
N LEU A 48 -16.89 -12.85 7.16
CA LEU A 48 -15.99 -11.87 6.52
C LEU A 48 -16.64 -11.11 5.35
N GLY A 49 -17.95 -11.26 5.14
CA GLY A 49 -18.68 -10.55 4.09
C GLY A 49 -18.50 -11.09 2.67
N GLY A 50 -17.92 -12.30 2.52
CA GLY A 50 -17.68 -12.93 1.22
C GLY A 50 -16.29 -12.68 0.64
N TYR A 51 -16.07 -13.16 -0.58
CA TYR A 51 -14.78 -13.03 -1.27
C TYR A 51 -14.73 -11.76 -2.10
N VAL A 52 -13.57 -11.09 -2.08
CA VAL A 52 -13.27 -9.98 -3.00
C VAL A 52 -13.14 -10.50 -4.43
N LYS A 53 -13.73 -9.76 -5.37
CA LYS A 53 -13.53 -10.01 -6.81
C LYS A 53 -12.22 -9.36 -7.25
N TYR A 54 -11.28 -10.18 -7.72
CA TYR A 54 -10.01 -9.73 -8.27
C TYR A 54 -10.06 -9.63 -9.79
N SER A 55 -9.30 -8.69 -10.36
CA SER A 55 -8.95 -8.73 -11.78
C SER A 55 -8.14 -9.99 -12.10
N VAL A 56 -8.01 -10.32 -13.38
CA VAL A 56 -7.23 -11.51 -13.80
C VAL A 56 -5.77 -11.40 -13.38
N ALA A 57 -5.17 -10.21 -13.45
CA ALA A 57 -3.78 -9.98 -13.08
C ALA A 57 -3.56 -10.17 -11.56
N GLU A 58 -4.39 -9.53 -10.74
CA GLU A 58 -4.31 -9.64 -9.28
C GLU A 58 -4.57 -11.08 -8.80
N ARG A 59 -5.51 -11.79 -9.42
CA ARG A 59 -5.77 -13.20 -9.11
C ARG A 59 -4.56 -14.08 -9.41
N GLN A 60 -3.91 -13.86 -10.56
CA GLN A 60 -2.72 -14.62 -10.96
C GLN A 60 -1.56 -14.40 -10.01
N GLU A 61 -1.36 -13.15 -9.58
CA GLU A 61 -0.36 -12.81 -8.57
C GLU A 61 -0.66 -13.49 -7.23
N ALA A 62 -1.90 -13.40 -6.74
CA ALA A 62 -2.32 -14.02 -5.49
C ALA A 62 -2.16 -15.55 -5.51
N VAL A 63 -2.52 -16.21 -6.62
CA VAL A 63 -2.32 -17.65 -6.81
C VAL A 63 -0.84 -18.03 -6.74
N LYS A 64 0.04 -17.28 -7.41
CA LYS A 64 1.49 -17.53 -7.39
C LYS A 64 2.08 -17.30 -6.00
N ALA A 65 1.69 -16.23 -5.33
CA ALA A 65 2.15 -15.90 -3.99
C ALA A 65 1.75 -17.00 -2.98
N LEU A 66 0.49 -17.44 -2.98
CA LEU A 66 0.03 -18.50 -2.07
C LEU A 66 0.71 -19.85 -2.35
N ALA A 67 0.99 -20.16 -3.62
CA ALA A 67 1.73 -21.37 -3.97
C ALA A 67 3.21 -21.30 -3.56
N ALA A 68 3.85 -20.14 -3.69
CA ALA A 68 5.21 -19.90 -3.19
C ALA A 68 5.28 -20.06 -1.66
N ASP A 69 4.22 -19.69 -0.95
CA ASP A 69 4.04 -19.93 0.49
C ASP A 69 3.74 -21.39 0.86
N GLY A 70 3.81 -22.31 -0.11
CA GLY A 70 3.64 -23.75 0.07
C GLY A 70 2.19 -24.21 0.21
N LEU A 71 1.19 -23.37 -0.09
CA LEU A 71 -0.20 -23.79 -0.06
C LEU A 71 -0.54 -24.66 -1.27
N GLY A 72 -1.14 -25.83 -1.01
CA GLY A 72 -1.67 -26.69 -2.06
C GLY A 72 -2.95 -26.12 -2.71
N GLU A 73 -3.25 -26.57 -3.93
CA GLU A 73 -4.40 -26.10 -4.76
C GLU A 73 -5.71 -25.99 -3.98
N ARG A 74 -6.01 -26.97 -3.10
CA ARG A 74 -7.24 -27.01 -2.29
C ARG A 74 -7.33 -25.84 -1.31
N LYS A 75 -6.22 -25.44 -0.70
CA LYS A 75 -6.19 -24.33 0.26
C LYS A 75 -6.31 -22.99 -0.47
N ILE A 76 -5.56 -22.82 -1.56
CA ILE A 76 -5.63 -21.63 -2.43
C ILE A 76 -7.06 -21.38 -2.90
N ARG A 77 -7.77 -22.44 -3.29
CA ARG A 77 -9.17 -22.38 -3.69
C ARG A 77 -10.07 -21.77 -2.62
N GLY A 78 -9.92 -22.23 -1.38
CA GLY A 78 -10.70 -21.72 -0.24
C GLY A 78 -10.28 -20.33 0.22
N VAL A 79 -9.05 -19.90 -0.08
CA VAL A 79 -8.58 -18.55 0.23
C VAL A 79 -9.12 -17.52 -0.76
N LEU A 80 -9.15 -17.87 -2.05
CA LEU A 80 -9.50 -16.95 -3.13
C LEU A 80 -10.96 -17.06 -3.60
N GLY A 81 -11.69 -18.12 -3.21
CA GLY A 81 -13.07 -18.33 -3.65
C GLY A 81 -13.20 -18.63 -5.15
N ILE A 82 -12.16 -19.20 -5.78
CA ILE A 82 -12.11 -19.48 -7.24
C ILE A 82 -12.16 -20.98 -7.54
N ASP A 83 -12.38 -21.39 -8.79
CA ASP A 83 -12.38 -22.82 -9.14
C ASP A 83 -10.96 -23.43 -9.25
N ARG A 84 -10.86 -24.75 -9.05
CA ARG A 84 -9.60 -25.50 -9.19
C ARG A 84 -8.98 -25.36 -10.59
N LYS A 85 -9.79 -25.33 -11.66
CA LYS A 85 -9.30 -25.15 -13.03
C LYS A 85 -8.61 -23.79 -13.19
N THR A 86 -9.15 -22.76 -12.56
CA THR A 86 -8.59 -21.40 -12.55
C THR A 86 -7.25 -21.37 -11.82
N VAL A 87 -7.14 -21.99 -10.63
CA VAL A 87 -5.86 -22.10 -9.89
C VAL A 87 -4.80 -22.78 -10.75
N ARG A 88 -5.13 -23.88 -11.43
CA ARG A 88 -4.18 -24.61 -12.29
C ARG A 88 -3.73 -23.80 -13.50
N LYS A 89 -4.66 -23.12 -14.16
CA LYS A 89 -4.38 -22.21 -15.27
C LYS A 89 -3.42 -21.11 -14.83
N ASP A 90 -3.69 -20.47 -13.69
CA ASP A 90 -2.90 -19.35 -13.19
C ASP A 90 -1.52 -19.76 -12.64
N LEU A 91 -1.36 -21.02 -12.21
CA LEU A 91 -0.06 -21.64 -11.90
C LEU A 91 0.73 -22.11 -13.14
N GLY A 92 0.19 -21.94 -14.35
CA GLY A 92 0.80 -22.47 -15.58
C GLY A 92 0.80 -24.00 -15.68
N ARG A 93 0.10 -24.69 -14.77
CA ARG A 93 -0.01 -26.15 -14.72
C ARG A 93 -1.17 -26.62 -15.58
N SER A 94 -1.00 -26.52 -16.90
CA SER A 94 -1.93 -27.14 -17.85
C SER A 94 -1.70 -28.66 -17.84
N GLY A 95 -2.67 -29.44 -17.38
CA GLY A 95 -2.64 -30.90 -17.53
C GLY A 95 -2.72 -31.32 -19.00
N PRO A 96 -2.32 -32.56 -19.34
CA PRO A 96 -2.17 -33.00 -20.72
C PRO A 96 -3.51 -32.93 -21.46
N LYS A 97 -3.51 -32.30 -22.63
CA LYS A 97 -4.66 -32.34 -23.54
C LYS A 97 -4.80 -33.76 -24.09
N GLY A 98 -5.87 -34.43 -23.70
CA GLY A 98 -6.37 -35.62 -24.38
C GLY A 98 -6.66 -35.32 -25.85
N THR A 99 -6.16 -36.23 -26.68
CA THR A 99 -6.46 -36.52 -28.09
C THR A 99 -7.62 -35.79 -28.76
N SER A 100 -7.33 -35.16 -29.91
CA SER A 100 -8.15 -35.37 -31.11
C SER A 100 -7.30 -35.27 -32.38
N GLN A 101 -7.48 -36.26 -33.26
CA GLN A 101 -6.83 -36.44 -34.56
C GLN A 101 -7.27 -35.36 -35.55
N ASN A 102 -6.36 -34.79 -36.37
CA ASN A 102 -6.46 -34.85 -37.84
C ASN A 102 -5.29 -34.19 -38.60
N LYS A 103 -4.77 -34.97 -39.56
CA LYS A 103 -4.35 -34.65 -40.95
C LYS A 103 -3.23 -33.63 -41.26
N LEU A 104 -2.07 -34.22 -41.58
CA LEU A 104 -1.32 -34.15 -42.86
C LEU A 104 -1.53 -32.94 -43.79
N ALA A 105 -0.44 -32.22 -44.07
CA ALA A 105 -0.02 -31.87 -45.44
C ALA A 105 1.49 -31.56 -45.50
N LYS A 106 2.14 -32.04 -46.57
CA LYS A 106 3.59 -32.06 -46.88
C LYS A 106 4.07 -30.75 -47.54
N GLY A 107 5.38 -30.47 -47.43
CA GLY A 107 6.15 -29.63 -48.37
C GLY A 107 7.60 -29.40 -47.89
N PRO A 108 8.62 -29.26 -48.77
CA PRO A 108 9.87 -30.01 -48.63
C PRO A 108 11.16 -29.24 -48.26
N ASN A 109 12.00 -29.95 -47.49
CA ASN A 109 13.47 -30.13 -47.45
C ASN A 109 14.44 -29.20 -48.23
N VAL A 110 15.48 -28.65 -47.56
CA VAL A 110 16.87 -28.45 -48.09
C VAL A 110 17.96 -28.50 -46.98
N ALA A 111 18.90 -29.44 -47.14
CA ALA A 111 20.36 -29.52 -46.84
C ALA A 111 21.04 -29.20 -45.48
N ILE A 112 21.51 -30.28 -44.82
CA ILE A 112 22.86 -30.65 -44.27
C ILE A 112 23.94 -29.52 -44.20
N GLY A 113 24.46 -29.08 -43.04
CA GLY A 113 25.51 -29.65 -42.14
C GLY A 113 26.50 -28.52 -41.71
N PRO A 114 27.47 -28.65 -40.75
CA PRO A 114 27.97 -29.83 -40.04
C PRO A 114 27.94 -29.74 -38.49
N LYS A 115 28.29 -30.87 -37.84
CA LYS A 115 28.47 -31.06 -36.39
C LYS A 115 29.66 -30.24 -35.84
N GLY A 116 29.48 -29.63 -34.67
CA GLY A 116 30.53 -29.04 -33.85
C GLY A 116 30.16 -29.07 -32.35
N THR A 117 30.82 -29.99 -31.64
CA THR A 117 31.22 -29.98 -30.21
C THR A 117 30.38 -29.23 -29.16
N SER A 118 29.88 -30.03 -28.21
CA SER A 118 29.65 -29.72 -26.80
C SER A 118 30.62 -28.68 -26.21
N GLU A 119 30.09 -27.57 -25.72
CA GLU A 119 30.42 -26.95 -24.44
C GLU A 119 29.46 -25.77 -24.19
N THR A 120 28.31 -26.04 -23.54
CA THR A 120 27.45 -24.95 -23.05
C THR A 120 28.01 -24.46 -21.72
N ALA A 121 28.74 -23.35 -21.76
CA ALA A 121 28.91 -22.49 -20.59
C ALA A 121 27.51 -22.05 -20.09
N PRO A 122 27.27 -21.98 -18.78
CA PRO A 122 25.98 -21.55 -18.26
C PRO A 122 25.69 -20.13 -18.72
N LEU A 123 24.52 -19.94 -19.35
CA LEU A 123 23.99 -18.64 -19.74
C LEU A 123 23.87 -17.79 -18.47
N ASP A 124 24.73 -16.80 -18.33
CA ASP A 124 24.76 -15.93 -17.15
C ASP A 124 23.51 -15.04 -17.17
N VAL A 125 22.50 -15.49 -16.42
CA VAL A 125 21.17 -14.87 -16.33
C VAL A 125 21.28 -13.41 -15.84
N LEU A 126 22.36 -13.05 -15.15
CA LEU A 126 22.63 -11.69 -14.67
C LEU A 126 22.95 -10.71 -15.80
N THR A 127 23.64 -11.14 -16.86
CA THR A 127 23.96 -10.28 -18.01
C THR A 127 22.74 -10.02 -18.89
N GLY A 128 21.82 -10.99 -18.98
CA GLY A 128 20.54 -10.83 -19.68
C GLY A 128 19.54 -9.90 -18.97
N LEU A 129 19.55 -9.87 -17.63
CA LEU A 129 18.75 -8.95 -16.82
C LEU A 129 19.27 -7.50 -16.93
N ALA A 130 20.58 -7.30 -16.96
CA ALA A 130 21.17 -5.97 -17.13
C ALA A 130 20.86 -5.34 -18.51
N ALA A 131 20.85 -6.16 -19.57
CA ALA A 131 20.53 -5.71 -20.93
C ALA A 131 19.05 -5.31 -21.10
N THR A 132 18.13 -5.95 -20.37
CA THR A 132 16.69 -5.63 -20.42
C THR A 132 16.32 -4.37 -19.63
N ASP A 133 17.06 -4.05 -18.56
CA ASP A 133 16.91 -2.79 -17.82
C ASP A 133 17.46 -1.58 -18.58
N ALA A 134 18.54 -1.76 -19.36
CA ALA A 134 19.07 -0.71 -20.23
C ALA A 134 18.06 -0.32 -21.33
N LEU A 135 17.45 -1.32 -21.99
CA LEU A 135 16.43 -1.11 -23.03
C LEU A 135 15.12 -0.52 -22.47
N ARG A 136 14.74 -0.85 -21.22
CA ARG A 136 13.59 -0.25 -20.53
C ARG A 136 13.80 1.21 -20.17
N LYS A 137 15.02 1.60 -19.79
CA LYS A 137 15.38 3.00 -19.50
C LYS A 137 15.35 3.88 -20.74
N GLU A 138 15.63 3.33 -21.92
CA GLU A 138 15.59 4.05 -23.19
C GLU A 138 14.16 4.31 -23.67
N ALA A 139 13.21 3.42 -23.37
CA ALA A 139 11.80 3.56 -23.74
C ALA A 139 11.01 4.55 -22.86
N ALA A 140 11.50 4.86 -21.66
CA ALA A 140 10.91 5.87 -20.77
C ALA A 140 11.46 7.26 -21.14
N GLY A 141 10.73 7.99 -22.00
CA GLY A 141 11.11 9.30 -22.50
C GLY A 141 11.71 10.23 -21.44
N HIS A 142 12.86 10.83 -21.76
CA HIS A 142 13.58 11.73 -20.86
C HIS A 142 12.82 13.04 -20.66
N VAL A 143 12.02 13.12 -19.60
CA VAL A 143 11.48 14.41 -19.11
C VAL A 143 12.68 15.27 -18.68
N THR A 144 12.85 16.45 -19.27
CA THR A 144 14.00 17.31 -19.02
C THR A 144 13.96 17.90 -17.60
N ARG A 145 15.12 18.26 -17.03
CA ARG A 145 15.21 18.90 -15.71
C ARG A 145 14.30 20.15 -15.60
N GLN A 146 14.20 20.92 -16.68
CA GLN A 146 13.36 22.12 -16.78
C GLN A 146 11.87 21.77 -16.67
N GLN A 147 11.41 20.78 -17.44
CA GLN A 147 10.01 20.30 -17.40
C GLN A 147 9.63 19.70 -16.04
N ARG A 148 10.58 19.15 -15.29
CA ARG A 148 10.37 18.65 -13.91
C ARG A 148 10.24 19.79 -12.92
N ILE A 149 11.03 20.86 -13.06
CA ILE A 149 10.96 22.05 -12.22
C ILE A 149 9.61 22.76 -12.45
N GLU A 150 9.20 22.93 -13.71
CA GLU A 150 7.92 23.56 -14.07
C GLU A 150 6.70 22.78 -13.53
N ARG A 151 6.70 21.44 -13.61
CA ARG A 151 5.63 20.61 -13.01
C ARG A 151 5.58 20.71 -11.47
N ARG A 152 6.75 20.82 -10.82
CA ARG A 152 6.85 21.01 -9.36
C ARG A 152 6.29 22.37 -8.95
N GLU A 153 6.62 23.43 -9.69
CA GLU A 153 6.12 24.78 -9.43
C GLU A 153 4.61 24.90 -9.70
N ASP A 154 4.10 24.31 -10.79
CA ASP A 154 2.67 24.33 -11.11
C ASP A 154 1.84 23.58 -10.05
N THR A 155 2.32 22.45 -9.55
CA THR A 155 1.55 21.69 -8.54
C THR A 155 1.72 22.22 -7.12
N ALA A 156 2.88 22.75 -6.75
CA ALA A 156 3.03 23.54 -5.52
C ALA A 156 2.15 24.79 -5.58
N ALA A 157 2.04 25.43 -6.75
CA ALA A 157 1.09 26.50 -6.98
C ALA A 157 -0.37 26.01 -6.89
N ARG A 158 -0.69 24.77 -7.27
CA ARG A 158 -2.02 24.16 -7.05
C ARG A 158 -2.32 23.87 -5.57
N LEU A 159 -1.35 23.36 -4.79
CA LEU A 159 -1.47 23.26 -3.32
C LEU A 159 -1.70 24.63 -2.69
N ARG A 160 -0.96 25.65 -3.15
CA ARG A 160 -1.15 27.04 -2.74
C ARG A 160 -2.47 27.65 -3.24
N ARG A 161 -3.10 27.08 -4.27
CA ARG A 161 -4.39 27.51 -4.85
C ARG A 161 -5.61 26.78 -4.27
N GLN A 162 -5.46 25.61 -3.66
CA GLN A 162 -6.47 25.05 -2.74
C GLN A 162 -6.37 25.82 -1.41
N VAL A 163 -6.85 27.06 -1.45
CA VAL A 163 -6.71 28.03 -0.35
C VAL A 163 -7.65 27.71 0.81
N GLU A 164 -8.74 26.99 0.56
CA GLU A 164 -9.78 26.80 1.56
C GLU A 164 -9.78 25.38 2.12
N LEU A 165 -9.41 25.28 3.39
CA LEU A 165 -9.71 24.10 4.18
C LEU A 165 -11.23 23.90 4.25
N PRO A 166 -11.72 22.67 4.47
CA PRO A 166 -13.15 22.44 4.55
C PRO A 166 -13.81 23.32 5.62
N ASP A 167 -14.97 23.89 5.31
CA ASP A 167 -15.75 24.72 6.24
C ASP A 167 -16.51 23.83 7.25
N ALA A 168 -15.75 23.22 8.14
CA ALA A 168 -16.24 22.41 9.25
C ALA A 168 -15.20 22.34 10.38
N LYS A 169 -15.67 22.02 11.59
CA LYS A 169 -14.81 21.66 12.71
C LYS A 169 -14.66 20.13 12.79
N PHE A 170 -13.44 19.66 12.94
CA PHE A 170 -13.08 18.25 12.99
C PHE A 170 -12.48 17.87 14.34
N ARG A 171 -12.93 16.73 14.84
CA ARG A 171 -12.40 16.10 16.06
C ARG A 171 -11.21 15.20 15.75
N VAL A 172 -11.22 14.53 14.59
CA VAL A 172 -10.20 13.55 14.20
C VAL A 172 -9.54 14.02 12.91
N LEU A 173 -8.21 14.20 12.94
CA LEU A 173 -7.42 14.58 11.79
C LEU A 173 -6.44 13.46 11.48
N TYR A 174 -6.33 13.10 10.21
CA TYR A 174 -5.34 12.17 9.68
C TYR A 174 -4.59 12.87 8.55
N ALA A 175 -3.27 12.88 8.57
CA ALA A 175 -2.49 13.67 7.63
C ALA A 175 -1.25 12.93 7.14
N ASP A 176 -1.03 12.94 5.82
CA ASP A 176 0.21 12.49 5.16
C ASP A 176 0.85 13.64 4.38
N PRO A 177 1.55 14.56 5.05
CA PRO A 177 2.07 15.75 4.40
C PRO A 177 3.06 15.42 3.27
N PRO A 178 3.06 16.20 2.18
CA PRO A 178 4.03 16.06 1.11
C PRO A 178 5.37 16.69 1.49
N TRP A 179 6.08 16.09 2.45
CA TRP A 179 7.33 16.64 2.99
C TRP A 179 8.39 16.89 1.91
N ARG A 180 9.06 18.04 1.96
CA ARG A 180 10.30 18.29 1.20
C ARG A 180 11.51 17.81 2.01
N TYR A 181 12.33 16.95 1.43
CA TYR A 181 13.61 16.58 2.04
C TYR A 181 14.63 17.69 1.75
N ASN A 182 15.54 17.91 2.69
CA ASN A 182 16.58 18.94 2.57
C ASN A 182 17.87 18.35 1.95
N ASP A 183 17.73 17.34 1.09
CA ASP A 183 18.85 16.66 0.49
C ASP A 183 19.53 17.62 -0.48
N LYS A 184 20.55 18.34 0.00
CA LYS A 184 21.56 18.94 -0.86
C LYS A 184 22.26 17.79 -1.57
N ALA A 185 21.71 17.36 -2.71
CA ALA A 185 22.42 16.47 -3.59
C ALA A 185 23.68 17.21 -4.02
N ASP A 186 24.84 16.77 -3.51
CA ASP A 186 26.12 17.16 -4.09
C ASP A 186 26.03 16.88 -5.59
N ALA A 187 26.33 17.93 -6.38
CA ALA A 187 26.29 17.92 -7.83
C ALA A 187 27.20 16.80 -8.37
N GLY A 188 26.62 15.61 -8.59
CA GLY A 188 27.36 14.45 -9.08
C GLY A 188 26.83 13.08 -8.64
N SER A 189 25.98 12.98 -7.62
CA SER A 189 25.46 11.67 -7.20
C SER A 189 24.19 11.26 -7.95
N VAL A 190 24.32 10.26 -8.83
CA VAL A 190 23.26 9.67 -9.69
C VAL A 190 22.22 8.87 -8.89
N GLN A 191 22.19 8.98 -7.56
CA GLN A 191 21.45 8.07 -6.67
C GLN A 191 20.57 8.78 -5.63
N SER A 192 20.22 10.05 -5.86
CA SER A 192 19.31 10.79 -4.98
C SER A 192 17.84 10.57 -5.35
N GLY A 193 17.15 9.74 -4.57
CA GLY A 193 15.75 9.91 -4.18
C GLY A 193 14.66 9.59 -5.22
N GLY A 194 14.22 8.33 -5.27
CA GLY A 194 13.03 7.90 -6.04
C GLY A 194 11.68 8.44 -5.53
N ALA A 195 11.64 9.27 -4.48
CA ALA A 195 10.42 9.89 -3.96
C ALA A 195 10.28 11.37 -4.39
N GLU A 196 11.38 12.12 -4.46
CA GLU A 196 11.36 13.53 -4.89
C GLU A 196 11.12 13.72 -6.38
N GLN A 197 11.30 12.66 -7.17
CA GLN A 197 11.18 12.68 -8.63
C GLN A 197 9.73 12.53 -9.13
N HIS A 198 8.77 12.25 -8.24
CA HIS A 198 7.40 11.89 -8.64
C HIS A 198 6.26 12.71 -8.01
N TYR A 199 6.50 13.54 -6.97
CA TYR A 199 5.44 14.32 -6.30
C TYR A 199 5.87 15.75 -5.93
N PRO A 200 4.94 16.72 -5.91
CA PRO A 200 5.20 18.08 -5.43
C PRO A 200 5.35 18.07 -3.91
N SER A 201 6.40 18.70 -3.39
CA SER A 201 6.69 18.76 -1.95
C SER A 201 6.55 20.17 -1.37
N MET A 202 6.03 20.26 -0.15
CA MET A 202 5.92 21.47 0.65
C MET A 202 7.13 21.63 1.56
N SER A 203 7.62 22.86 1.69
CA SER A 203 8.61 23.18 2.72
C SER A 203 8.00 23.05 4.12
N LEU A 204 8.87 22.93 5.12
CA LEU A 204 8.45 22.94 6.52
C LEU A 204 7.65 24.21 6.87
N ASP A 205 8.11 25.38 6.42
CA ASP A 205 7.45 26.65 6.69
C ASP A 205 6.05 26.70 6.05
N GLU A 206 5.90 26.18 4.83
CA GLU A 206 4.61 26.08 4.15
C GLU A 206 3.65 25.16 4.92
N LEU A 207 4.14 24.02 5.43
CA LEU A 207 3.33 23.10 6.25
C LEU A 207 2.92 23.76 7.57
N CYS A 208 3.83 24.44 8.26
CA CYS A 208 3.55 25.15 9.50
C CYS A 208 2.56 26.31 9.31
N ALA A 209 2.56 26.97 8.15
CA ALA A 209 1.68 28.09 7.83
C ALA A 209 0.23 27.67 7.52
N LEU A 210 -0.06 26.37 7.34
CA LEU A 210 -1.42 25.91 7.08
C LEU A 210 -2.33 26.21 8.28
N PRO A 211 -3.53 26.80 8.06
CA PRO A 211 -4.43 27.19 9.13
C PRO A 211 -5.22 25.99 9.69
N VAL A 212 -4.59 24.82 9.85
CA VAL A 212 -5.23 23.59 10.34
C VAL A 212 -5.90 23.82 11.70
N ALA A 213 -5.32 24.69 12.54
CA ALA A 213 -5.95 25.04 13.81
C ALA A 213 -7.37 25.59 13.68
N ALA A 214 -7.66 26.31 12.60
CA ALA A 214 -8.95 26.89 12.32
C ALA A 214 -10.03 25.85 12.00
N ILE A 215 -9.69 24.62 11.65
CA ILE A 215 -10.68 23.57 11.34
C ILE A 215 -10.80 22.50 12.42
N CYS A 216 -10.06 22.57 13.53
CA CYS A 216 -10.25 21.58 14.60
C CYS A 216 -11.21 22.06 15.69
N GLU A 217 -11.90 21.08 16.27
CA GLU A 217 -12.61 21.25 17.53
C GLU A 217 -11.62 21.58 18.69
N PRO A 218 -12.10 22.14 19.83
CA PRO A 218 -11.25 22.40 20.99
C PRO A 218 -10.58 21.15 21.57
N ASN A 219 -11.26 20.00 21.51
CA ASN A 219 -10.71 18.68 21.83
C ASN A 219 -10.60 17.86 20.55
N ALA A 220 -9.39 17.76 20.01
CA ALA A 220 -9.14 17.07 18.75
C ALA A 220 -7.90 16.18 18.84
N VAL A 221 -7.84 15.16 17.99
CA VAL A 221 -6.68 14.27 17.81
C VAL A 221 -6.15 14.41 16.39
N LEU A 222 -4.82 14.43 16.26
CA LEU A 222 -4.09 14.46 15.01
C LEU A 222 -3.24 13.19 14.92
N PHE A 223 -3.43 12.46 13.82
CA PHE A 223 -2.60 11.35 13.38
C PHE A 223 -1.74 11.83 12.21
N LEU A 224 -0.45 12.06 12.45
CA LEU A 224 0.47 12.69 11.48
C LEU A 224 1.55 11.71 11.02
N TRP A 225 1.61 11.43 9.72
CA TRP A 225 2.70 10.65 9.15
C TRP A 225 4.01 11.43 9.07
N THR A 226 5.10 10.78 9.45
CA THR A 226 6.46 11.26 9.20
C THR A 226 7.43 10.09 8.97
N THR A 227 8.57 10.40 8.37
CA THR A 227 9.66 9.44 8.13
C THR A 227 10.79 9.67 9.14
N SER A 228 11.70 8.69 9.28
CA SER A 228 12.79 8.78 10.25
C SER A 228 13.66 10.05 10.10
N PRO A 229 14.01 10.55 8.89
CA PRO A 229 14.79 11.78 8.74
C PRO A 229 14.04 13.06 9.11
N LEU A 230 12.71 13.05 8.99
CA LEU A 230 11.85 14.23 9.17
C LEU A 230 11.14 14.24 10.54
N LEU A 231 11.53 13.34 11.44
CA LEU A 231 10.87 13.18 12.72
C LEU A 231 10.97 14.45 13.58
N GLU A 232 12.13 15.09 13.60
CA GLU A 232 12.34 16.35 14.34
C GLU A 232 11.48 17.49 13.78
N ASP A 233 11.48 17.65 12.46
CA ASP A 233 10.70 18.69 11.78
C ASP A 233 9.18 18.47 11.91
N ALA A 234 8.73 17.22 11.99
CA ALA A 234 7.33 16.92 12.21
C ALA A 234 6.78 17.51 13.51
N PHE A 235 7.59 17.61 14.57
CA PHE A 235 7.15 18.23 15.82
C PHE A 235 6.93 19.74 15.68
N LYS A 236 7.65 20.42 14.77
CA LYS A 236 7.41 21.84 14.48
C LYS A 236 6.04 22.04 13.84
N VAL A 237 5.65 21.15 12.90
CA VAL A 237 4.30 21.14 12.30
C VAL A 237 3.23 20.85 13.35
N VAL A 238 3.43 19.84 14.19
CA VAL A 238 2.51 19.50 15.30
C VAL A 238 2.24 20.72 16.19
N ASN A 239 3.30 21.43 16.58
CA ASN A 239 3.19 22.61 17.43
C ASN A 239 2.51 23.78 16.70
N ALA A 240 2.88 24.05 15.44
CA ALA A 240 2.29 25.11 14.63
C ALA A 240 0.78 24.90 14.41
N TRP A 241 0.36 23.65 14.23
CA TRP A 241 -1.06 23.30 14.12
C TRP A 241 -1.77 23.26 15.48
N GLY A 242 -1.11 23.59 16.60
CA GLY A 242 -1.73 23.67 17.91
C GLY A 242 -2.09 22.32 18.52
N PHE A 243 -1.25 21.31 18.32
CA PHE A 243 -1.34 19.99 18.95
C PHE A 243 -0.09 19.71 19.80
N SER A 244 -0.19 18.74 20.69
CA SER A 244 0.93 18.22 21.49
C SER A 244 1.09 16.72 21.28
N TYR A 245 2.30 16.27 21.04
CA TYR A 245 2.62 14.84 20.88
C TYR A 245 2.32 14.02 22.15
N LYS A 246 1.84 12.78 21.97
CA LYS A 246 1.56 11.84 23.07
C LYS A 246 2.15 10.45 22.86
N ALA A 247 2.01 9.89 21.66
CA ALA A 247 2.45 8.53 21.35
C ALA A 247 2.70 8.40 19.84
N SER A 248 3.23 7.27 19.39
CA SER A 248 3.32 6.96 17.97
C SER A 248 3.03 5.50 17.69
N PHE A 249 2.49 5.24 16.50
CA PHE A 249 2.54 3.93 15.87
C PHE A 249 3.72 3.87 14.91
N VAL A 250 4.24 2.67 14.70
CA VAL A 250 5.31 2.36 13.74
C VAL A 250 4.74 1.46 12.66
N TRP A 251 4.81 1.90 11.41
CA TRP A 251 4.53 1.04 10.27
C TRP A 251 5.80 0.30 9.85
N ASP A 252 5.86 -1.01 10.06
CA ASP A 252 6.90 -1.88 9.51
C ASP A 252 6.51 -2.30 8.08
N LYS A 253 7.30 -1.81 7.11
CA LYS A 253 7.09 -2.01 5.66
C LYS A 253 7.61 -3.35 5.16
N HIS A 254 8.40 -4.08 5.96
CA HIS A 254 9.17 -5.28 5.61
C HIS A 254 10.22 -5.12 4.50
N ALA A 255 9.98 -4.26 3.51
CA ALA A 255 10.90 -3.95 2.42
C ALA A 255 12.02 -3.01 2.88
N HIS A 256 13.23 -3.27 2.39
CA HIS A 256 14.39 -2.45 2.63
C HIS A 256 14.36 -1.20 1.74
N ASN A 257 14.48 -0.02 2.34
CA ASN A 257 14.93 1.19 1.64
C ASN A 257 16.35 1.53 2.10
N MET A 258 17.19 2.03 1.17
CA MET A 258 18.48 2.61 1.53
C MET A 258 18.25 3.97 2.20
N GLY A 259 18.78 4.14 3.40
CA GLY A 259 19.00 5.45 4.02
C GLY A 259 20.51 5.66 4.20
N HIS A 260 20.91 6.92 4.42
CA HIS A 260 22.33 7.28 4.55
C HIS A 260 23.05 6.58 5.71
N TYR A 261 22.34 6.38 6.83
CA TYR A 261 22.91 5.78 8.05
C TYR A 261 22.43 4.36 8.33
N LYS A 262 21.28 3.95 7.77
CA LYS A 262 20.63 2.66 8.07
C LYS A 262 19.66 2.26 6.98
N SER A 263 19.38 0.95 6.88
CA SER A 263 18.25 0.48 6.08
C SER A 263 16.94 0.88 6.77
N VAL A 264 16.22 1.83 6.16
CA VAL A 264 14.94 2.33 6.70
C VAL A 264 13.84 1.38 6.26
N ARG A 265 13.16 0.76 7.24
CA ARG A 265 12.05 -0.17 7.00
C ARG A 265 10.74 0.28 7.63
N HIS A 266 10.74 1.46 8.25
CA HIS A 266 9.59 1.95 8.98
C HIS A 266 9.27 3.41 8.73
N GLU A 267 8.02 3.77 9.01
CA GLU A 267 7.53 5.14 9.14
C GLU A 267 6.76 5.29 10.44
N PHE A 268 6.63 6.52 10.90
CA PHE A 268 5.93 6.86 12.13
C PHE A 268 4.57 7.48 11.80
N LEU A 269 3.55 7.05 12.53
CA LEU A 269 2.29 7.76 12.65
C LEU A 269 2.22 8.36 14.05
N LEU A 270 2.47 9.65 14.16
CA LEU A 270 2.43 10.37 15.43
C LEU A 270 0.98 10.55 15.87
N VAL A 271 0.71 10.34 17.16
CA VAL A 271 -0.56 10.61 17.83
C VAL A 271 -0.38 11.86 18.67
N CYS A 272 -1.06 12.91 18.27
CA CYS A 272 -0.97 14.24 18.86
C CYS A 272 -2.37 14.70 19.27
N VAL A 273 -2.48 15.51 20.33
CA VAL A 273 -3.78 15.94 20.87
C VAL A 273 -3.82 17.45 21.07
N ARG A 274 -5.01 18.02 20.84
CA ARG A 274 -5.40 19.35 21.29
C ARG A 274 -6.42 19.18 22.41
N GLY A 275 -6.27 19.96 23.48
CA GLY A 275 -7.08 19.79 24.68
C GLY A 275 -6.84 18.41 25.32
N SER A 276 -7.92 17.75 25.74
CA SER A 276 -7.90 16.43 26.38
C SER A 276 -8.63 15.38 25.52
N CYS A 277 -8.21 15.23 24.26
CA CYS A 277 -8.78 14.24 23.33
C CYS A 277 -8.14 12.85 23.53
N GLN A 278 -8.59 12.12 24.56
CA GLN A 278 -8.25 10.70 24.70
C GLN A 278 -9.14 9.84 23.80
N PRO A 279 -8.71 8.61 23.44
CA PRO A 279 -9.56 7.66 22.73
C PRO A 279 -10.88 7.39 23.46
N ASP A 280 -11.98 7.31 22.73
CA ASP A 280 -13.29 6.94 23.29
C ASP A 280 -13.31 5.47 23.67
N VAL A 281 -12.69 4.63 22.83
CA VAL A 281 -12.57 3.20 23.04
C VAL A 281 -11.17 2.90 23.54
N ARG A 282 -11.08 2.37 24.77
CA ARG A 282 -9.81 1.96 25.40
C ARG A 282 -9.34 0.59 24.90
N ARG A 283 -9.21 0.43 23.58
CA ARG A 283 -8.61 -0.76 22.97
C ARG A 283 -7.10 -0.55 22.82
N MET A 284 -6.33 -1.57 23.19
CA MET A 284 -4.88 -1.57 23.02
C MET A 284 -4.54 -2.22 21.67
N PHE A 285 -4.10 -1.41 20.72
CA PHE A 285 -3.51 -1.88 19.47
C PHE A 285 -2.00 -1.99 19.63
N ASP A 286 -1.38 -2.96 18.96
CA ASP A 286 0.08 -3.06 18.94
C ASP A 286 0.69 -1.76 18.39
N SER A 287 1.74 -1.26 19.04
CA SER A 287 2.40 -0.03 18.58
C SER A 287 3.11 -0.22 17.24
N VAL A 288 3.40 -1.46 16.83
CA VAL A 288 4.04 -1.80 15.55
C VAL A 288 3.04 -2.52 14.65
N GLN A 289 2.70 -1.89 13.53
CA GLN A 289 1.78 -2.42 12.53
C GLN A 289 2.58 -2.93 11.32
N LYS A 290 2.41 -4.22 11.01
CA LYS A 290 3.10 -4.91 9.91
C LYS A 290 2.21 -4.94 8.68
N ALA A 291 2.58 -4.19 7.64
CA ALA A 291 1.83 -4.15 6.39
C ALA A 291 2.79 -3.93 5.20
N GLY A 292 2.71 -4.77 4.16
CA GLY A 292 3.56 -4.62 2.98
C GLY A 292 3.22 -3.37 2.16
N ARG A 293 4.21 -2.80 1.46
CA ARG A 293 3.98 -1.73 0.46
C ARG A 293 3.13 -2.29 -0.70
N THR A 294 2.12 -1.54 -1.14
CA THR A 294 1.47 -1.73 -2.44
C THR A 294 2.28 -1.03 -3.55
N GLU A 295 1.95 -1.23 -4.83
CA GLU A 295 2.72 -0.70 -5.99
C GLU A 295 2.78 0.83 -6.03
N HIS A 296 1.90 1.51 -5.31
CA HIS A 296 1.94 2.94 -5.07
C HIS A 296 2.32 3.18 -3.61
N THR A 297 3.03 4.27 -3.31
CA THR A 297 3.43 4.63 -1.94
C THR A 297 2.21 5.11 -1.16
N GLU A 298 1.27 4.19 -0.96
CA GLU A 298 -0.02 4.36 -0.32
C GLU A 298 0.11 3.85 1.11
N LYS A 299 -0.40 4.63 2.06
CA LYS A 299 -0.39 4.23 3.46
C LYS A 299 -1.43 3.12 3.63
N PRO A 300 -1.16 2.07 4.43
CA PRO A 300 -2.10 0.98 4.55
C PRO A 300 -3.41 1.46 5.19
N SER A 301 -4.54 1.07 4.62
CA SER A 301 -5.89 1.38 5.13
C SER A 301 -6.13 0.95 6.58
N VAL A 302 -5.31 0.01 7.10
CA VAL A 302 -5.34 -0.45 8.50
C VAL A 302 -5.29 0.69 9.52
N PHE A 303 -4.58 1.79 9.22
CA PHE A 303 -4.45 2.90 10.15
C PHE A 303 -5.75 3.70 10.28
N ARG A 304 -6.50 3.89 9.19
CA ARG A 304 -7.85 4.50 9.27
C ARG A 304 -8.78 3.66 10.14
N ILE A 305 -8.70 2.32 10.03
CA ILE A 305 -9.51 1.40 10.84
C ILE A 305 -9.16 1.47 12.32
N ILE A 306 -7.86 1.54 12.65
CA ILE A 306 -7.40 1.76 14.03
C ILE A 306 -7.97 3.08 14.56
N ILE A 307 -7.87 4.16 13.78
CA ILE A 307 -8.38 5.47 14.15
C ILE A 307 -9.89 5.44 14.37
N ASP A 308 -10.66 4.87 13.44
CA ASP A 308 -12.11 4.74 13.51
C ASP A 308 -12.56 3.89 14.70
N THR A 309 -11.76 2.88 15.08
CA THR A 309 -12.02 2.07 16.26
C THR A 309 -11.78 2.85 17.56
N LEU A 310 -10.71 3.65 17.62
CA LEU A 310 -10.36 4.44 18.80
C LEU A 310 -11.28 5.65 18.98
N TYR A 311 -11.75 6.23 17.87
CA TYR A 311 -12.58 7.44 17.81
C TYR A 311 -13.83 7.21 16.93
N PRO A 312 -14.81 6.42 17.39
CA PRO A 312 -16.03 6.12 16.64
C PRO A 312 -16.89 7.36 16.37
N HIS A 313 -16.70 8.45 17.14
CA HIS A 313 -17.53 9.66 17.07
C HIS A 313 -16.73 10.91 16.67
N GLY A 314 -17.45 11.88 16.11
CA GLY A 314 -16.91 13.17 15.70
C GLY A 314 -16.55 13.22 14.22
N LYS A 315 -16.59 14.44 13.67
CA LYS A 315 -16.21 14.68 12.27
C LYS A 315 -14.73 14.40 12.09
N ARG A 316 -14.39 13.78 10.97
CA ARG A 316 -13.01 13.40 10.65
C ARG A 316 -12.59 13.88 9.27
N VAL A 317 -11.35 14.33 9.17
CA VAL A 317 -10.75 14.83 7.93
C VAL A 317 -9.42 14.15 7.66
N GLU A 318 -9.21 13.77 6.41
CA GLU A 318 -7.91 13.37 5.90
C GLU A 318 -7.31 14.53 5.09
N LEU A 319 -6.18 15.04 5.58
CA LEU A 319 -5.40 16.08 4.92
C LEU A 319 -4.36 15.43 4.01
N PHE A 320 -4.20 16.01 2.82
CA PHE A 320 -3.38 15.48 1.72
C PHE A 320 -3.86 14.11 1.21
N ALA A 321 -5.16 13.88 1.29
CA ALA A 321 -5.79 12.65 0.82
C ALA A 321 -5.57 12.46 -0.69
N ARG A 322 -5.43 11.20 -1.12
CA ARG A 322 -5.38 10.82 -2.54
C ARG A 322 -6.68 10.22 -3.06
N GLU A 323 -7.51 9.75 -2.15
CA GLU A 323 -8.78 9.08 -2.42
C GLU A 323 -9.85 9.58 -1.45
N THR A 324 -11.11 9.40 -1.83
CA THR A 324 -12.23 9.55 -0.90
C THR A 324 -12.46 8.24 -0.16
N VAL A 325 -12.76 8.33 1.14
CA VAL A 325 -13.10 7.20 1.98
C VAL A 325 -14.41 7.51 2.68
N ASP A 326 -15.33 6.55 2.70
CA ASP A 326 -16.63 6.75 3.34
C ASP A 326 -16.46 7.11 4.82
N GLY A 327 -17.25 8.07 5.29
CA GLY A 327 -17.13 8.64 6.64
C GLY A 327 -15.98 9.62 6.87
N TRP A 328 -15.09 9.85 5.89
CA TRP A 328 -13.98 10.80 5.98
C TRP A 328 -14.15 11.99 5.02
N THR A 329 -14.02 13.21 5.52
CA THR A 329 -13.82 14.36 4.64
C THR A 329 -12.41 14.30 4.06
N ALA A 330 -12.27 14.25 2.75
CA ALA A 330 -10.98 14.23 2.08
C ALA A 330 -10.59 15.63 1.61
N TRP A 331 -9.40 16.10 1.98
CA TRP A 331 -8.81 17.34 1.49
C TRP A 331 -7.46 17.00 0.84
N GLY A 332 -7.36 17.18 -0.47
CA GLY A 332 -6.13 16.90 -1.22
C GLY A 332 -6.26 17.24 -2.71
N ASN A 333 -5.11 17.31 -3.38
CA ASN A 333 -5.04 17.70 -4.79
C ASN A 333 -5.55 16.64 -5.77
N GLU A 334 -5.56 15.38 -5.34
CA GLU A 334 -5.92 14.23 -6.18
C GLU A 334 -7.39 13.82 -6.01
N VAL A 335 -8.12 14.48 -5.10
CA VAL A 335 -9.51 14.16 -4.74
C VAL A 335 -10.54 14.89 -5.62
N HIS A 336 -10.11 15.70 -6.59
CA HIS A 336 -11.01 16.39 -7.51
C HIS A 336 -11.31 15.52 -8.74
N GLY A 337 -12.37 14.74 -8.61
CA GLY A 337 -13.08 14.07 -9.70
C GLY A 337 -14.53 13.84 -9.27
N ASP A 338 -15.35 14.89 -9.41
CA ASP A 338 -16.82 14.91 -9.47
C ASP A 338 -17.43 16.03 -8.62
N ALA A 339 -17.26 17.27 -9.09
CA ALA A 339 -18.16 18.39 -8.81
C ALA A 339 -18.77 18.88 -10.13
N ASN A 340 -19.37 17.95 -10.89
CA ASN A 340 -20.40 18.20 -11.89
C ASN A 340 -20.84 16.86 -12.50
N ARG A 341 -21.89 16.26 -11.93
CA ARG A 341 -22.86 15.43 -12.64
C ARG A 341 -24.13 15.26 -11.83
#